data_AF-A0A109K2P0-F1
#
_entry.id   AF-A0A109K2P0-F1
#
_cell.length_a   1.000
_cell.length_b   1.000
_cell.length_c   1.000
_cell.angle_alpha   90.00
_cell.angle_beta   90.00
_cell.angle_gamma   90.00
#
_symmetry.space_group_name_H-M   'P 1'
#
loop_
_entity.id
_entity.type
_entity.pdbx_description
1 polymer ?
#
loop_
_entity_poly.entity_id
_entity_poly.type
_entity_poly.pdbx_seq_one_letter_code
_entity_poly.pdbx_strand_id
1 'polypeptide(L)'
;MADSLEEAGERLFTFARLPPSQWKSVRTTNAIERLHEEFKRRIKTQTVLPSADTAAMLFWALLASGQINLRKVDGWRTLDTKPADHPIDLVA
;
A
#
# COMPACT_ATOMS: atom_id res chain seq x y z
N MET A 1 18.24 -7.26 17.18
CA MET A 1 18.56 -6.42 16.01
C MET A 1 19.42 -7.20 15.01
N ALA A 2 20.53 -7.83 15.43
CA ALA A 2 21.33 -8.70 14.55
C ALA A 2 20.54 -9.93 14.08
N ASP A 3 19.86 -10.63 14.98
CA ASP A 3 19.14 -11.88 14.67
C ASP A 3 18.04 -11.69 13.60
N SER A 4 17.31 -10.57 13.64
CA SER A 4 16.26 -10.26 12.66
C SER A 4 16.80 -9.92 11.26
N LEU A 5 18.02 -9.36 11.19
CA LEU A 5 18.68 -9.10 9.91
C LEU A 5 19.24 -10.39 9.29
N GLU A 6 19.79 -11.26 10.13
CA GLU A 6 20.24 -12.60 9.73
C GLU A 6 19.07 -13.47 9.25
N GLU A 7 17.93 -13.44 9.96
CA GLU A 7 16.70 -14.13 9.57
C GLU A 7 16.13 -13.61 8.24
N ALA A 8 16.13 -12.30 8.03
CA ALA A 8 15.62 -11.70 6.80
C ALA A 8 16.54 -12.01 5.60
N GLY A 9 17.86 -12.04 5.80
CA GLY A 9 18.86 -12.51 4.85
C GLY A 9 18.61 -12.09 3.40
N GLU A 10 18.48 -13.08 2.51
CA GLU A 10 18.23 -12.91 1.08
C GLU A 10 16.93 -12.13 0.75
N ARG A 11 15.93 -12.16 1.65
CA ARG A 11 14.66 -11.45 1.40
C ARG A 11 14.85 -9.94 1.36
N LEU A 12 15.86 -9.41 2.05
CA LEU A 12 16.23 -7.99 1.99
C LEU A 12 16.66 -7.55 0.57
N PHE A 13 17.15 -8.48 -0.24
CA PHE A 13 17.63 -8.22 -1.59
C PHE A 13 16.59 -8.56 -2.68
N THR A 14 15.35 -8.88 -2.30
CA THR A 14 14.29 -9.21 -3.28
C THR A 14 14.11 -8.13 -4.34
N PHE A 15 14.28 -6.84 -3.98
CA PHE A 15 14.19 -5.72 -4.92
C PHE A 15 15.24 -5.79 -6.05
N ALA A 16 16.39 -6.44 -5.83
CA ALA A 16 17.45 -6.56 -6.83
C ALA A 16 17.05 -7.45 -8.02
N ARG A 17 15.97 -8.23 -7.89
CA ARG A 17 15.37 -9.02 -8.98
C ARG A 17 14.55 -8.17 -9.96
N LEU A 18 14.28 -6.91 -9.62
CA LEU A 18 13.50 -5.97 -10.45
C LEU A 18 14.42 -5.04 -11.24
N PRO A 19 13.94 -4.42 -12.33
CA PRO A 19 14.70 -3.41 -13.06
C PRO A 19 15.16 -2.26 -12.15
N PRO A 20 16.38 -1.71 -12.34
CA PRO A 20 16.89 -0.62 -11.51
C PRO A 20 15.98 0.62 -11.44
N SER A 21 15.20 0.88 -12.50
CA SER A 21 14.20 1.95 -12.51
C SER A 21 13.17 1.79 -11.37
N GLN A 22 12.82 0.56 -11.00
CA GLN A 22 11.78 0.25 -10.01
C GLN A 22 12.30 0.22 -8.57
N TRP A 23 13.62 0.16 -8.36
CA TRP A 23 14.20 -0.02 -7.02
C TRP A 23 13.80 1.09 -6.06
N LYS A 24 13.61 2.31 -6.54
CA LYS A 24 13.16 3.44 -5.71
C LYS A 24 11.73 3.24 -5.21
N SER A 25 10.82 2.82 -6.09
CA SER A 25 9.42 2.58 -5.75
C SER A 25 9.23 1.37 -4.83
N VAL A 26 10.08 0.34 -4.97
CA VAL A 26 9.98 -0.89 -4.16
C VAL A 26 10.57 -0.73 -2.77
N ARG A 27 11.62 0.09 -2.62
CA ARG A 27 12.27 0.34 -1.33
C ARG A 27 11.59 1.42 -0.48
N THR A 28 10.68 2.21 -1.06
CA THR A 28 9.97 3.25 -0.30
C THR A 28 8.73 2.69 0.38
N THR A 29 8.61 2.97 1.67
CA THR A 29 7.48 2.57 2.52
C THR A 29 6.50 3.71 2.79
N ASN A 30 6.77 4.93 2.31
CA ASN A 30 5.99 6.14 2.64
C ASN A 30 4.47 5.97 2.44
N ALA A 31 4.06 5.37 1.32
CA ALA A 31 2.64 5.16 1.05
C ALA A 31 1.98 4.18 2.05
N ILE A 32 2.71 3.12 2.43
CA ILE A 32 2.28 2.11 3.39
C ILE A 32 2.28 2.70 4.81
N GLU A 33 3.26 3.53 5.16
CA GLU A 33 3.31 4.24 6.44
C GLU A 33 2.11 5.18 6.59
N ARG A 34 1.81 5.99 5.56
CA ARG A 34 0.64 6.88 5.57
C ARG A 34 -0.67 6.11 5.69
N LEU A 35 -0.78 4.96 5.03
CA LEU A 35 -1.92 4.05 5.12
C LEU A 35 -2.11 3.51 6.54
N HIS A 36 -1.03 3.03 7.15
CA HIS A 36 -1.07 2.53 8.52
C HIS A 36 -1.36 3.64 9.55
N GLU A 37 -0.81 4.85 9.37
CA GLU A 37 -1.13 5.97 10.27
C GLU A 37 -2.60 6.35 10.21
N GLU A 38 -3.17 6.45 9.02
CA GLU A 38 -4.58 6.78 8.85
C GLU A 38 -5.50 5.68 9.40
N PHE A 39 -5.11 4.41 9.23
CA PHE A 39 -5.79 3.29 9.86
C PHE A 39 -5.76 3.41 11.39
N LYS A 40 -4.57 3.58 11.99
CA LYS A 40 -4.42 3.77 13.44
C LYS A 40 -5.24 4.95 13.95
N ARG A 41 -5.25 6.08 13.23
CA ARG A 41 -6.05 7.26 13.58
C ARG A 41 -7.55 6.93 13.65
N ARG A 42 -8.07 6.15 12.71
CA ARG A 42 -9.49 5.79 12.66
C ARG A 42 -9.88 4.80 13.75
N ILE A 43 -9.05 3.78 13.99
CA ILE A 43 -9.28 2.79 15.05
C ILE A 43 -9.13 3.39 16.44
N LYS A 44 -8.32 4.43 16.60
CA LYS A 44 -8.22 5.17 17.87
C LYS A 44 -9.58 5.72 18.33
N THR A 45 -10.44 6.17 17.40
CA THR A 45 -11.80 6.64 17.70
C THR A 45 -12.87 5.55 17.55
N GLN A 46 -12.72 4.64 16.59
CA GLN A 46 -13.57 3.47 16.41
C GLN A 46 -12.87 2.27 17.05
N THR A 47 -13.07 2.10 18.36
CA THR A 47 -12.35 1.15 19.23
C THR A 47 -12.40 -0.31 18.80
N VAL A 48 -13.32 -0.70 17.90
CA VAL A 48 -13.42 -2.06 17.36
C VAL A 48 -13.87 -2.01 15.89
N LEU A 49 -13.16 -2.74 15.03
CA LEU A 49 -13.65 -3.06 13.69
C LEU A 49 -14.57 -4.29 13.76
N PRO A 50 -15.72 -4.28 13.08
CA PRO A 50 -16.68 -5.39 13.13
C PRO A 50 -16.15 -6.67 12.45
N SER A 51 -15.20 -6.57 11.52
CA SER A 51 -14.54 -7.72 10.87
C SER A 51 -13.20 -7.34 10.24
N ALA A 52 -12.40 -8.35 9.86
CA ALA A 52 -11.19 -8.15 9.05
C ALA A 52 -11.50 -7.53 7.67
N ASP A 53 -12.63 -7.91 7.06
CA ASP A 53 -13.07 -7.36 5.77
C ASP A 53 -13.30 -5.85 5.84
N THR A 54 -13.77 -5.35 7.00
CA THR A 54 -13.96 -3.91 7.21
C THR A 54 -12.63 -3.15 7.17
N ALA A 55 -11.53 -3.75 7.63
CA ALA A 55 -10.20 -3.16 7.50
C ALA A 55 -9.78 -3.05 6.03
N ALA A 56 -10.00 -4.10 5.24
CA ALA A 56 -9.70 -4.11 3.81
C ALA A 56 -10.54 -3.07 3.05
N MET A 57 -11.83 -2.97 3.35
CA MET A 57 -12.72 -1.93 2.79
C MET A 57 -12.25 -0.53 3.17
N LEU A 58 -11.81 -0.31 4.41
CA LEU A 58 -11.28 0.98 4.84
C LEU A 58 -10.02 1.35 4.05
N PHE A 59 -9.07 0.42 3.92
CA PHE A 59 -7.87 0.65 3.12
C PHE A 59 -8.20 0.96 1.66
N TRP A 60 -9.13 0.21 1.07
CA TRP A 60 -9.60 0.46 -0.28
C TRP A 60 -10.24 1.86 -0.39
N ALA A 61 -11.11 2.25 0.55
CA ALA A 61 -11.77 3.55 0.53
C ALA A 61 -10.78 4.72 0.66
N LEU A 62 -9.71 4.55 1.44
CA LEU A 62 -8.63 5.55 1.56
C LEU A 62 -7.84 5.71 0.25
N LEU A 63 -7.63 4.60 -0.48
CA LEU A 63 -6.99 4.62 -1.79
C LEU A 63 -7.92 5.25 -2.85
N ALA A 64 -9.17 4.81 -2.92
CA ALA A 64 -10.15 5.29 -3.90
C ALA A 64 -10.53 6.76 -3.71
N SER A 65 -10.58 7.25 -2.46
CA SER A 65 -10.83 8.66 -2.16
C SER A 65 -9.64 9.58 -2.47
N GLY A 66 -8.47 9.03 -2.83
CA GLY A 66 -7.25 9.80 -3.07
C GLY A 66 -6.65 10.42 -1.81
N GLN A 67 -7.14 10.09 -0.60
CA GLN A 67 -6.51 10.47 0.66
C GLN A 67 -5.11 9.87 0.78
N ILE A 68 -4.89 8.72 0.13
CA ILE A 68 -3.59 8.07 0.00
C ILE A 68 -3.30 7.85 -1.48
N ASN A 69 -2.23 8.48 -1.95
CA ASN A 69 -1.76 8.31 -3.32
C ASN A 69 -0.55 7.37 -3.35
N LEU A 70 -0.69 6.25 -4.04
CA LEU A 70 0.43 5.38 -4.36
C LEU A 70 1.22 6.02 -5.50
N ARG A 71 2.54 6.15 -5.34
CA ARG A 71 3.41 6.63 -6.42
C ARG A 71 3.41 5.58 -7.55
N LYS A 72 3.33 6.04 -8.80
CA LYS A 72 3.57 5.18 -9.97
C LYS A 72 4.91 4.45 -9.82
N VAL A 73 4.93 3.16 -10.14
CA VAL A 73 6.18 2.41 -10.19
C VAL A 73 6.94 2.80 -11.45
N ASP A 74 8.14 3.33 -11.27
CA ASP A 74 8.96 3.87 -12.35
C ASP A 74 9.32 2.76 -13.37
N GLY A 75 8.94 2.94 -14.65
CA GLY A 75 9.12 1.94 -15.70
C GLY A 75 7.93 1.00 -15.92
N TRP A 76 6.83 1.13 -15.17
CA TRP A 76 5.58 0.40 -15.43
C TRP A 76 4.71 1.16 -16.44
N ARG A 77 4.38 0.52 -17.58
CA ARG A 77 3.69 1.17 -18.71
C ARG A 77 2.18 1.36 -18.51
N THR A 78 1.53 0.57 -17.65
CA THR A 78 0.06 0.50 -17.53
C THR A 78 -0.54 1.33 -16.39
N LEU A 79 0.26 2.09 -15.65
CA LEU A 79 -0.17 2.82 -14.44
C LEU A 79 -0.21 4.34 -14.57
N ASP A 80 0.05 4.93 -15.75
CA ASP A 80 -0.25 6.37 -15.97
C ASP A 80 -1.69 6.63 -16.40
N THR A 81 -2.38 5.59 -16.86
CA THR A 81 -3.77 5.68 -17.22
C THR A 81 -4.54 5.75 -15.92
N LYS A 82 -5.21 6.88 -15.66
CA LYS A 82 -6.22 6.95 -14.60
C LYS A 82 -7.10 5.70 -14.77
N PRO A 83 -7.43 4.96 -13.68
CA PRO A 83 -8.53 4.00 -13.77
C PRO A 83 -9.66 4.80 -14.42
N ALA A 84 -10.18 4.32 -15.55
CA ALA A 84 -11.24 5.01 -16.27
C ALA A 84 -12.32 5.45 -15.26
N ASP A 85 -13.05 6.53 -15.54
CA ASP A 85 -14.14 7.08 -14.71
C ASP A 85 -15.33 6.08 -14.50
N HIS A 86 -15.07 4.77 -14.56
CA HIS A 86 -16.00 3.74 -14.17
C HIS A 86 -16.31 3.90 -12.68
N PRO A 87 -17.58 4.15 -12.35
CA PRO A 87 -18.02 4.07 -10.96
C PRO A 87 -17.70 2.66 -10.48
N ILE A 88 -16.97 2.57 -9.37
CA ILE A 88 -16.83 1.31 -8.65
C ILE A 88 -18.24 0.92 -8.25
N ASP A 89 -18.76 -0.16 -8.85
CA ASP A 89 -20.07 -0.68 -8.54
C ASP A 89 -20.02 -1.24 -7.11
N LEU A 90 -20.47 -0.41 -6.17
CA LEU A 90 -20.54 -0.73 -4.75
C LEU A 90 -21.81 -1.55 -4.47
N VAL A 91 -21.99 -2.70 -5.11
CA VAL A 91 -23.06 -3.65 -4.73
C VAL A 91 -22.66 -5.10 -5.07
N ALA A 92 -22.44 -5.91 -4.02
CA ALA A 92 -22.97 -7.27 -3.88
C ALA A 92 -22.96 -7.65 -2.40
#